data_AF-A0A3B8QB08-F1
#
_entry.id   AF-A0A3B8QB08-F1
#
_cell.length_a   1.000
_cell.length_b   1.000
_cell.length_c   1.000
_cell.angle_alpha   90.00
_cell.angle_beta   90.00
_cell.angle_gamma   90.00
#
_symmetry.space_group_name_H-M   'P 1'
#
loop_
_entity.id
_entity.type
_entity.pdbx_description
1 polymer ?
#
loop_
_entity_poly.entity_id
_entity_poly.type
_entity_poly.pdbx_seq_one_letter_code
_entity_poly.pdbx_strand_id
1 'polypeptide(L)'
;MAQFQYKARRRTGGLVEGTLDVADRSAAVTQLEKLGLFPVAVTAARGGAAKAAIPVAAGAGGRFKAILPASIQAQLQRRRKPKLQELATFTQQLANLLHAGMPLTMALQSMTSISSKGIPAEVAKQLKQDVTEGRSLSDAMGRQSTVFPALVVNMVRAG
;
A
#
# COMPACT_ATOMS: atom_id res chain seq x y z
N MET A 1 30.49 16.61 15.02
CA MET A 1 30.00 15.27 15.40
C MET A 1 28.73 15.03 14.62
N ALA A 2 28.64 13.94 13.87
CA ALA A 2 27.53 13.69 12.95
C ALA A 2 26.64 12.57 13.51
N GLN A 3 25.34 12.85 13.58
CA GLN A 3 24.36 11.87 14.04
C GLN A 3 23.93 10.98 12.87
N PHE A 4 24.16 9.68 13.00
CA PHE A 4 23.72 8.68 12.03
C PHE A 4 22.55 7.90 12.63
N GLN A 5 21.43 7.86 11.92
CA GLN A 5 20.32 6.96 12.25
C GLN A 5 20.60 5.60 11.63
N TYR A 6 20.55 4.54 12.43
CA TYR A 6 20.74 3.17 11.95
C TYR A 6 19.51 2.32 12.23
N LYS A 7 19.15 1.51 11.23
CA LYS A 7 18.23 0.38 11.39
C LYS A 7 19.05 -0.89 11.25
N ALA A 8 19.23 -1.60 12.37
CA ALA A 8 19.99 -2.84 12.39
C ALA A 8 19.12 -4.01 12.87
N ARG A 9 19.39 -5.18 12.32
CA ARG A 9 18.70 -6.42 12.64
C ARG A 9 19.56 -7.23 13.60
N ARG A 10 19.01 -7.60 14.77
CA ARG A 10 19.65 -8.60 15.65
C ARG A 10 19.51 -10.00 15.03
N ARG A 11 20.45 -10.89 15.37
CA ARG A 11 20.42 -12.31 14.97
C ARG A 11 19.14 -13.05 15.40
N THR A 12 18.42 -12.55 16.40
CA THR A 12 17.17 -13.12 16.94
C THR A 12 15.89 -12.58 16.27
N GLY A 13 16.01 -11.84 15.16
CA GLY A 13 14.86 -11.38 14.37
C GLY A 13 14.23 -10.06 14.83
N GLY A 14 14.65 -9.51 15.97
CA GLY A 14 14.23 -8.18 16.43
C GLY A 14 14.92 -7.06 15.66
N LEU A 15 14.14 -6.11 15.16
CA LEU A 15 14.63 -4.87 14.54
C LEU A 15 14.91 -3.85 15.65
N VAL A 16 16.12 -3.29 15.69
CA VAL A 16 16.48 -2.23 16.64
C VAL A 16 16.85 -0.98 15.85
N GLU A 17 16.15 0.11 16.17
CA GLU A 17 16.38 1.43 15.60
C GLU A 17 17.05 2.29 16.67
N GLY A 18 18.11 3.01 16.30
CA GLY A 18 18.85 3.85 17.21
C GLY A 18 19.57 4.97 16.48
N THR A 19 19.90 6.02 17.22
CA THR A 19 20.81 7.08 16.80
C THR A 19 22.21 6.77 17.32
N LEU A 20 23.19 6.76 16.43
CA LEU A 20 24.60 6.59 16.74
C LEU A 20 25.35 7.86 16.35
N ASP A 21 26.01 8.49 17.32
CA ASP A 21 26.90 9.62 17.09
C ASP A 21 28.29 9.09 16.71
N VAL A 22 28.64 9.18 15.43
CA VAL A 22 29.92 8.70 14.90
C VAL A 22 30.45 9.68 13.85
N ALA A 23 31.76 9.69 13.64
CA ALA A 23 32.38 10.63 12.70
C ALA A 23 32.02 10.31 11.24
N ASP A 24 31.96 9.02 10.88
CA ASP A 24 31.84 8.56 9.50
C ASP A 24 30.89 7.36 9.36
N ARG A 25 30.30 7.24 8.16
CA ARG A 25 29.39 6.13 7.81
C ARG A 25 30.06 4.76 7.94
N SER A 26 31.34 4.66 7.58
CA SER A 26 32.14 3.44 7.74
C SER A 26 32.35 3.10 9.22
N ALA A 27 32.62 4.11 10.05
CA ALA A 27 32.74 3.93 11.50
C ALA A 27 31.42 3.44 12.14
N ALA A 28 30.27 3.93 11.63
CA ALA A 28 28.95 3.44 12.06
C ALA A 28 28.76 1.94 11.80
N VAL A 29 29.17 1.47 10.62
CA VAL A 29 29.05 0.05 10.22
C VAL A 29 29.95 -0.83 11.08
N THR A 30 31.22 -0.47 11.26
CA THR A 30 32.17 -1.25 12.09
C THR A 30 31.75 -1.31 13.55
N GLN A 31 31.11 -0.26 14.07
CA GLN A 31 30.62 -0.24 15.45
C GLN A 31 29.33 -1.05 15.63
N LEU A 32 28.46 -1.08 14.62
CA LEU A 32 27.29 -1.96 14.60
C LEU A 32 27.69 -3.44 14.50
N GLU A 33 28.72 -3.76 13.73
CA GLU A 33 29.29 -5.10 13.63
C GLU A 33 29.92 -5.56 14.97
N LYS A 34 30.65 -4.68 15.67
CA LYS A 34 31.19 -4.97 17.03
C LYS A 34 30.09 -5.25 18.05
N LEU A 35 28.90 -4.67 17.88
CA LEU A 35 27.73 -4.89 18.73
C LEU A 35 26.88 -6.11 18.30
N GLY A 36 27.32 -6.87 17.27
CA GLY A 36 26.62 -8.05 16.77
C GLY A 36 25.31 -7.73 16.04
N LEU A 37 25.19 -6.50 15.51
CA LEU A 37 24.01 -5.97 14.83
C LEU A 37 24.29 -5.87 13.33
N PHE A 38 23.53 -6.58 12.50
CA PHE A 38 23.70 -6.52 11.06
C PHE A 38 22.94 -5.30 10.48
N PRO A 39 23.62 -4.37 9.79
CA PRO A 39 22.98 -3.16 9.29
C PRO A 39 22.09 -3.45 8.07
N VAL A 40 20.80 -3.08 8.17
CA VAL A 40 19.84 -3.19 7.04
C VAL A 40 19.73 -1.86 6.29
N ALA A 41 19.92 -0.74 6.97
CA ALA A 41 20.09 0.57 6.34
C ALA A 41 20.83 1.54 7.28
N VAL A 42 21.88 2.20 6.78
CA VAL A 42 22.59 3.29 7.45
C VAL A 42 22.49 4.54 6.57
N THR A 43 21.68 5.50 7.00
CA THR A 43 21.42 6.77 6.30
C THR A 43 22.06 7.94 7.05
N ALA A 44 22.90 8.70 6.36
CA ALA A 44 23.62 9.84 6.92
C ALA A 44 22.78 11.13 6.86
N ALA A 45 22.65 11.84 7.98
CA ALA A 45 22.09 13.20 8.01
C ALA A 45 23.20 14.23 7.67
N ARG A 46 23.47 14.33 6.37
CA ARG A 46 24.12 15.38 5.53
C ARG A 46 25.01 16.49 6.16
N GLY A 47 26.18 16.65 5.52
CA GLY A 47 26.82 17.93 5.08
C GLY A 47 28.31 17.73 4.69
N GLY A 48 28.89 18.10 3.54
CA GLY A 48 28.46 18.71 2.27
C GLY A 48 29.59 18.67 1.19
N ALA A 49 29.21 18.99 -0.07
CA ALA A 49 30.01 19.36 -1.28
C ALA A 49 30.76 18.33 -2.17
N ALA A 50 30.02 17.83 -3.18
CA ALA A 50 30.32 17.63 -4.62
C ALA A 50 31.72 17.19 -5.17
N LYS A 51 31.74 16.03 -5.86
CA LYS A 51 32.16 15.92 -7.28
C LYS A 51 31.62 14.64 -7.94
N ALA A 52 31.46 14.76 -9.26
CA ALA A 52 30.69 13.96 -10.20
C ALA A 52 30.94 12.42 -10.21
N ALA A 53 29.84 11.67 -10.26
CA ALA A 53 29.75 10.43 -11.03
C ALA A 53 28.31 10.30 -11.54
N ILE A 54 28.14 10.41 -12.86
CA ILE A 54 26.93 9.97 -13.55
C ILE A 54 27.04 8.44 -13.64
N PRO A 55 26.01 7.71 -13.19
CA PRO A 55 25.47 6.70 -14.06
C PRO A 55 23.96 6.84 -14.23
N VAL A 56 23.58 6.52 -15.45
CA VAL A 56 22.29 6.69 -16.10
C VAL A 56 21.29 5.63 -15.62
N ALA A 57 20.03 6.06 -15.57
CA ALA A 57 18.78 5.29 -15.63
C ALA A 57 18.37 4.41 -14.43
N ALA A 58 17.34 4.87 -13.71
CA ALA A 58 16.00 4.27 -13.80
C ALA A 58 14.95 5.10 -13.03
N GLY A 59 13.87 5.45 -13.71
CA GLY A 59 12.58 5.77 -13.06
C GLY A 59 12.25 7.25 -12.85
N ALA A 60 11.97 7.95 -13.94
CA ALA A 60 11.21 9.20 -13.93
C ALA A 60 9.82 8.96 -13.31
N GLY A 61 9.62 9.41 -12.07
CA GLY A 61 8.31 9.33 -11.41
C GLY A 61 8.31 9.65 -9.92
N GLY A 62 9.46 9.58 -9.23
CA GLY A 62 9.52 9.77 -7.78
C GLY A 62 9.70 11.21 -7.30
N ARG A 63 10.28 12.10 -8.12
CA ARG A 63 10.78 13.41 -7.64
C ARG A 63 9.71 14.51 -7.55
N PHE A 64 8.58 14.36 -8.23
CA PHE A 64 7.46 15.31 -8.10
C PHE A 64 6.63 15.08 -6.84
N LYS A 65 6.66 13.86 -6.25
CA LYS A 65 5.80 13.52 -5.11
C LYS A 65 6.28 14.12 -3.78
N ALA A 66 7.56 14.47 -3.69
CA ALA A 66 8.19 15.00 -2.48
C ALA A 66 7.97 16.51 -2.24
N ILE A 67 7.42 17.23 -3.22
CA ILE A 67 7.22 18.70 -3.16
C ILE A 67 5.72 19.06 -2.95
N LEU A 68 4.81 18.08 -3.02
CA LEU A 68 3.37 18.33 -2.86
C LEU A 68 2.94 18.26 -1.38
N PRO A 69 2.11 19.20 -0.89
CA PRO A 69 1.63 19.22 0.50
C PRO A 69 0.84 17.95 0.87
N ALA A 70 0.91 17.54 2.13
CA ALA A 70 0.33 16.30 2.66
C ALA A 70 -1.18 16.13 2.36
N SER A 71 -1.92 17.23 2.24
CA SER A 71 -3.33 17.27 1.83
C SER A 71 -3.56 16.81 0.39
N ILE A 72 -2.67 17.18 -0.55
CA ILE A 72 -2.75 16.76 -1.96
C ILE A 72 -2.26 15.32 -2.13
N GLN A 73 -1.29 14.88 -1.33
CA GLN A 73 -0.86 13.47 -1.32
C GLN A 73 -1.95 12.53 -0.82
N ALA A 74 -2.72 12.92 0.20
CA ALA A 74 -3.89 12.17 0.66
C ALA A 74 -5.01 12.13 -0.40
N GLN A 75 -5.19 13.22 -1.14
CA GLN A 75 -6.19 13.30 -2.22
C GLN A 75 -5.83 12.41 -3.42
N LEU A 76 -4.55 12.32 -3.76
CA LEU A 76 -4.08 11.46 -4.87
C LEU A 76 -4.11 9.97 -4.52
N GLN A 77 -4.09 9.62 -3.23
CA GLN A 77 -4.25 8.24 -2.77
C GLN A 77 -5.71 7.76 -2.80
N ARG A 78 -6.70 8.67 -2.78
CA ARG A 78 -8.13 8.33 -2.72
C ARG A 78 -8.74 7.77 -4.00
N ARG A 79 -8.08 7.90 -5.15
CA ARG A 79 -8.61 7.44 -6.45
C ARG A 79 -7.57 6.70 -7.29
N ARG A 80 -6.76 5.84 -6.69
CA ARG A 80 -5.97 4.91 -7.49
C ARG A 80 -6.90 3.84 -8.04
N LYS A 81 -6.85 3.63 -9.36
CA LYS A 81 -7.49 2.47 -9.98
C LYS A 81 -6.89 1.21 -9.35
N PRO A 82 -7.72 0.26 -8.85
CA PRO A 82 -7.21 -0.97 -8.28
C PRO A 82 -6.46 -1.77 -9.33
N LYS A 83 -5.45 -2.53 -8.89
CA LYS A 83 -4.75 -3.48 -9.74
C LYS A 83 -5.65 -4.69 -10.02
N LEU A 84 -5.39 -5.41 -11.11
CA LEU A 84 -6.15 -6.63 -11.45
C LEU A 84 -6.15 -7.67 -10.31
N GLN A 85 -5.02 -7.83 -9.62
CA GLN A 85 -4.91 -8.74 -8.48
C GLN A 85 -5.82 -8.35 -7.30
N GLU A 86 -6.01 -7.06 -7.08
CA GLU A 86 -6.85 -6.53 -5.98
C GLU A 86 -8.33 -6.79 -6.29
N LEU A 87 -8.73 -6.54 -7.54
CA LEU A 87 -10.06 -6.88 -8.02
C LEU A 87 -10.34 -8.39 -7.93
N ALA A 88 -9.41 -9.22 -8.40
CA ALA A 88 -9.54 -10.68 -8.32
C ALA A 88 -9.67 -11.17 -6.88
N THR A 89 -8.91 -10.60 -5.95
CA THR A 89 -8.99 -10.94 -4.52
C THR A 89 -10.35 -10.57 -3.95
N PHE A 90 -10.85 -9.36 -4.26
CA PHE A 90 -12.16 -8.89 -3.81
C PHE A 90 -13.30 -9.78 -4.33
N THR A 91 -13.29 -10.09 -5.63
CA THR A 91 -14.33 -10.94 -6.24
C THR A 91 -14.28 -12.37 -5.72
N GLN A 92 -13.08 -12.92 -5.49
CA GLN A 92 -12.93 -14.26 -4.91
C GLN A 92 -13.45 -14.31 -3.47
N GLN A 93 -13.14 -13.31 -2.65
CA GLN A 93 -13.63 -13.22 -1.27
C GLN A 93 -15.15 -13.15 -1.22
N LEU A 94 -15.76 -12.32 -2.09
CA LEU A 94 -17.20 -12.24 -2.20
C LEU A 94 -17.80 -13.59 -2.66
N ALA A 95 -17.23 -14.21 -3.70
CA ALA A 95 -17.68 -15.51 -4.20
C ALA A 95 -17.60 -16.60 -3.12
N ASN A 96 -16.53 -16.64 -2.33
CA ASN A 96 -16.38 -17.60 -1.23
C ASN A 96 -17.50 -17.45 -0.19
N LEU A 97 -17.88 -16.21 0.17
CA LEU A 97 -18.97 -15.96 1.10
C LEU A 97 -20.32 -16.40 0.51
N LEU A 98 -20.57 -16.08 -0.76
CA LEU A 98 -21.80 -16.49 -1.45
C LEU A 98 -21.90 -18.01 -1.60
N HIS A 99 -20.79 -18.68 -1.97
CA HIS A 99 -20.72 -20.13 -2.06
C HIS A 99 -20.91 -20.82 -0.70
N ALA A 100 -20.53 -20.17 0.40
CA ALA A 100 -20.83 -20.63 1.75
C ALA A 100 -22.33 -20.49 2.13
N GLY A 101 -23.18 -20.02 1.22
CA GLY A 101 -24.61 -19.80 1.45
C GLY A 101 -24.91 -18.50 2.18
N MET A 102 -23.94 -17.59 2.35
CA MET A 102 -24.18 -16.31 3.00
C MET A 102 -25.08 -15.43 2.11
N PRO A 103 -26.15 -14.83 2.65
CA PRO A 103 -26.96 -13.87 1.91
C PRO A 103 -26.11 -12.71 1.39
N LEU A 104 -26.39 -12.25 0.17
CA LEU A 104 -25.59 -11.22 -0.52
C LEU A 104 -25.38 -9.95 0.33
N THR A 105 -26.41 -9.48 1.03
CA THR A 105 -26.34 -8.30 1.90
C THR A 105 -25.38 -8.50 3.08
N MET A 106 -25.34 -9.70 3.66
CA MET A 106 -24.41 -10.08 4.73
C MET A 106 -22.98 -10.27 4.19
N ALA A 107 -22.84 -10.83 2.99
CA ALA A 107 -21.56 -10.97 2.33
C ALA A 107 -20.94 -9.60 2.05
N LEU A 108 -21.71 -8.66 1.49
CA LEU A 108 -21.26 -7.28 1.26
C LEU A 108 -20.95 -6.54 2.57
N GLN A 109 -21.71 -6.79 3.64
CA GLN A 109 -21.37 -6.27 4.97
C GLN A 109 -20.01 -6.80 5.45
N SER A 110 -19.75 -8.10 5.31
CA SER A 110 -18.47 -8.70 5.68
C SER A 110 -17.31 -8.15 4.85
N MET A 111 -17.54 -7.87 3.56
CA MET A 111 -16.55 -7.24 2.68
C MET A 111 -16.14 -5.82 3.13
N THR A 112 -16.94 -5.13 3.95
CA THR A 112 -16.52 -3.82 4.53
C THR A 112 -15.40 -3.97 5.57
N SER A 113 -15.37 -5.10 6.27
CA SER A 113 -14.35 -5.42 7.27
C SER A 113 -13.12 -6.10 6.65
N ILE A 114 -13.31 -6.80 5.53
CA ILE A 114 -12.23 -7.46 4.80
C ILE A 114 -11.49 -6.39 3.97
N SER A 115 -10.41 -5.86 4.54
CA SER A 115 -9.57 -4.88 3.85
C SER A 115 -8.78 -5.54 2.72
N SER A 116 -9.14 -5.25 1.47
CA SER A 116 -8.30 -5.53 0.32
C SER A 116 -7.41 -4.32 0.02
N LYS A 117 -6.14 -4.54 -0.31
CA LYS A 117 -5.28 -3.45 -0.78
C LYS A 117 -5.90 -2.89 -2.07
N GLY A 118 -6.10 -1.58 -2.14
CA GLY A 118 -6.51 -0.87 -3.35
C GLY A 118 -8.00 -0.75 -3.66
N ILE A 119 -8.90 -1.51 -3.01
CA ILE A 119 -10.35 -1.26 -3.05
C ILE A 119 -10.80 -0.73 -1.68
N PRO A 120 -11.26 0.54 -1.59
CA PRO A 120 -11.73 1.12 -0.34
C PRO A 120 -12.94 0.37 0.24
N ALA A 121 -13.03 0.28 1.57
CA ALA A 121 -14.21 -0.32 2.24
C ALA A 121 -15.53 0.39 1.91
N GLU A 122 -15.47 1.68 1.58
CA GLU A 122 -16.63 2.46 1.12
C GLU A 122 -17.27 1.89 -0.14
N VAL A 123 -16.48 1.23 -1.01
CA VAL A 123 -17.01 0.55 -2.20
C VAL A 123 -18.01 -0.53 -1.80
N ALA A 124 -17.61 -1.41 -0.87
CA ALA A 124 -18.47 -2.48 -0.38
C ALA A 124 -19.69 -1.95 0.37
N LYS A 125 -19.52 -0.86 1.15
CA LYS A 125 -20.62 -0.20 1.85
C LYS A 125 -21.66 0.39 0.89
N GLN A 126 -21.20 1.06 -0.16
CA GLN A 126 -22.07 1.62 -1.20
C GLN A 126 -22.80 0.51 -1.97
N LEU A 127 -22.11 -0.58 -2.32
CA LEU A 127 -22.73 -1.75 -2.97
C LEU A 127 -23.83 -2.35 -2.09
N LYS A 128 -23.54 -2.54 -0.78
CA LYS A 128 -24.54 -3.03 0.17
C LYS A 128 -25.77 -2.12 0.21
N GLN A 129 -25.55 -0.80 0.28
CA GLN A 129 -26.63 0.18 0.33
C GLN A 129 -27.51 0.09 -0.92
N ASP A 130 -26.91 0.12 -2.12
CA ASP A 130 -27.64 0.04 -3.39
C ASP A 130 -28.44 -1.26 -3.53
N VAL A 131 -27.87 -2.40 -3.09
CA VAL A 131 -28.56 -3.70 -3.10
C VAL A 131 -29.70 -3.74 -2.07
N THR A 132 -29.51 -3.13 -0.90
CA THR A 132 -30.55 -3.03 0.13
C THR A 132 -31.69 -2.13 -0.32
N GLU A 133 -31.40 -1.11 -1.14
CA GLU A 133 -32.39 -0.26 -1.81
C GLU A 133 -33.10 -0.96 -2.99
N GLY A 134 -32.75 -2.22 -3.29
CA GLY A 134 -33.41 -3.03 -4.32
C GLY A 134 -32.78 -2.97 -5.70
N ARG A 135 -31.61 -2.34 -5.87
CA ARG A 135 -30.88 -2.38 -7.15
C ARG A 135 -30.17 -3.71 -7.33
N SER A 136 -29.98 -4.12 -8.58
CA SER A 136 -29.15 -5.28 -8.87
C SER A 136 -27.69 -5.02 -8.49
N LEU A 137 -26.96 -6.06 -8.09
CA LEU A 137 -25.54 -5.97 -7.80
C LEU A 137 -24.74 -5.45 -9.00
N SER A 138 -25.12 -5.88 -10.21
CA SER A 138 -24.48 -5.45 -11.46
C SER A 138 -24.63 -3.95 -11.69
N ASP A 139 -25.81 -3.37 -11.43
CA ASP A 139 -26.04 -1.93 -11.58
C ASP A 139 -25.24 -1.13 -10.54
N ALA A 140 -25.19 -1.63 -9.30
CA ALA A 140 -24.41 -1.03 -8.22
C ALA A 140 -22.90 -1.03 -8.55
N MET A 141 -22.37 -2.13 -9.10
CA MET A 141 -20.99 -2.21 -9.56
C MET A 141 -20.72 -1.29 -10.76
N GLY A 142 -21.68 -1.16 -11.68
CA GLY A 142 -21.58 -0.28 -12.85
C GLY A 142 -21.42 1.21 -12.49
N ARG A 143 -22.04 1.66 -11.39
CA ARG A 143 -21.84 3.02 -10.85
C ARG A 143 -20.40 3.29 -10.42
N GLN A 144 -19.64 2.24 -10.12
CA GLN A 144 -18.26 2.32 -9.68
C GLN A 144 -17.27 1.90 -10.78
N SER A 145 -17.42 2.49 -11.97
CA SER A 145 -16.60 2.19 -13.16
C SER A 145 -15.08 2.42 -12.99
N THR A 146 -14.67 3.18 -11.97
CA THR A 146 -13.25 3.35 -11.62
C THR A 146 -12.65 2.10 -10.96
N VAL A 147 -13.49 1.30 -10.30
CA VAL A 147 -13.11 0.09 -9.55
C VAL A 147 -13.44 -1.16 -10.35
N PHE A 148 -14.64 -1.25 -10.91
CA PHE A 148 -15.11 -2.43 -11.65
C PHE A 148 -15.17 -2.13 -13.16
N PRO A 149 -14.31 -2.77 -13.98
CA PRO A 149 -14.40 -2.69 -15.43
C PRO A 149 -15.73 -3.25 -15.95
N ALA A 150 -16.19 -2.75 -17.10
CA ALA A 150 -17.45 -3.17 -17.72
C ALA A 150 -17.55 -4.68 -17.94
N LEU A 151 -16.43 -5.35 -18.26
CA LEU A 151 -16.38 -6.81 -18.41
C LEU A 151 -16.86 -7.53 -17.13
N VAL A 152 -16.37 -7.13 -15.97
CA VAL A 152 -16.73 -7.75 -14.67
C VAL A 152 -18.20 -7.50 -14.35
N VAL A 153 -18.68 -6.28 -14.60
CA VAL A 153 -20.09 -5.91 -14.39
C VAL A 153 -21.01 -6.77 -15.25
N ASN A 154 -20.65 -6.99 -16.52
CA ASN A 154 -21.44 -7.79 -17.44
C ASN A 154 -21.44 -9.28 -17.06
N MET A 155 -20.33 -9.81 -16.54
CA MET A 155 -20.30 -11.17 -16.01
C MET A 155 -21.24 -11.35 -14.81
N VAL A 156 -21.25 -10.38 -13.88
CA VAL A 156 -22.16 -10.41 -12.72
C VAL A 156 -23.62 -10.22 -13.13
N ARG A 157 -23.91 -9.48 -14.21
CA ARG A 157 -25.27 -9.33 -14.75
C ARG A 157 -25.82 -10.63 -15.34
N ALA A 158 -24.96 -11.47 -15.89
CA ALA A 158 -25.36 -12.69 -16.58
C ALA A 158 -25.66 -13.87 -15.64
N GLY A 159 -25.14 -13.83 -14.42
CA GLY A 159 -25.42 -14.82 -13.36
C GLY A 159 -26.64 -14.44 -12.54
#